data_AF-A0A9W7H3A9-F1
#
_entry.id   AF-A0A9W7H3A9-F1
#
_cell.length_a   1.000
_cell.length_b   1.000
_cell.length_c   1.000
_cell.angle_alpha   90.00
_cell.angle_beta   90.00
_cell.angle_gamma   90.00
#
_symmetry.space_group_name_H-M   'P 1'
#
loop_
_entity.id
_entity.type
_entity.pdbx_description
1 polymer ?
#
loop_
_entity_poly.entity_id
_entity_poly.type
_entity_poly.pdbx_seq_one_letter_code
_entity_poly.pdbx_strand_id
1 'polypeptide(L)'
;METTPSLLLIFLSFLAFAASDVTPDVTYSSRLIHRFSNEAMLLRVPRNDHGIRWPERKNLEYYELLVNSDFQRQKMKLGSKYNLVFPSQGSKTTSFGNDFGWLHYTWIDIGTPNVSFLVALDVGSDLLWVPCDCVQCAPLSASYYSSLDRDLSEYRPSGSSSSRHIPCSHQLCDSSPNCKSSKQQCPYTIDYYTENTSSSGLLVEDILHLASVGDHTLNTSVQASVIIGCGMKQSGGYLDGVAPDGLMGLGPGEISVPSVLAKAGLIRNSFSMCFDEEDSGRIYFGDKGPPTQQSTHFLPSDGKYETYIVGVDSCCIGNSCLKQTGFSAVVDSGTSFTFLPNSVYESIAKEFDRRINATITSYPGYPWKYCYKSSSQELPKVPHLKLVFPFNNSFVVLNPVFVVYGIQGVSGFCLAIQPMEGDVGTIGQNFMTGYRMVFDREKMKLGWSSSNCQDLADGKRMSLSPDGTPVNPLPANEQQSTPGGRAVAPAVAGRAPPSKPSAAAPTRPQQFIYLPLLPLLVLLHVVISSFPLDTGTITHG
;
A
#
# COMPACT_ATOMS: atom_id res chain seq x y z
N MET A 1 -42.08 27.23 -49.33
CA MET A 1 -41.39 27.97 -48.26
C MET A 1 -39.91 27.70 -48.44
N GLU A 2 -39.14 28.72 -48.82
CA GLU A 2 -37.78 28.52 -49.35
C GLU A 2 -36.76 28.35 -48.23
N THR A 3 -35.97 27.28 -48.27
CA THR A 3 -34.82 27.10 -47.39
C THR A 3 -33.62 27.82 -47.98
N THR A 4 -33.07 28.79 -47.23
CA THR A 4 -31.99 29.64 -47.74
C THR A 4 -30.66 28.87 -47.84
N PRO A 5 -29.92 28.98 -48.97
CA PRO A 5 -28.69 28.21 -49.17
C PRO A 5 -27.57 28.57 -48.17
N SER A 6 -27.65 29.75 -47.55
CA SER A 6 -26.73 30.21 -46.51
C SER A 6 -26.63 29.27 -45.31
N LEU A 7 -27.74 28.62 -44.90
CA LEU A 7 -27.74 27.70 -43.77
C LEU A 7 -26.98 26.40 -44.08
N LEU A 8 -27.07 25.89 -45.30
CA LEU A 8 -26.32 24.70 -45.72
C LEU A 8 -24.82 25.00 -45.82
N LEU A 9 -24.44 26.19 -46.31
CA LEU A 9 -23.05 26.66 -46.35
C LEU A 9 -22.46 26.84 -44.95
N ILE A 10 -23.22 27.39 -44.00
CA ILE A 10 -22.80 27.47 -42.60
C ILE A 10 -22.59 26.08 -42.01
N PHE A 11 -23.53 25.15 -42.20
CA PHE A 11 -23.40 23.78 -41.68
C PHE A 11 -22.20 23.02 -42.28
N LEU A 12 -21.95 23.19 -43.58
CA LEU A 12 -20.77 22.63 -44.25
C LEU A 12 -19.45 23.27 -43.78
N SER A 13 -19.43 24.58 -43.49
CA SER A 13 -18.25 25.23 -42.89
C SER A 13 -17.96 24.74 -41.47
N PHE A 14 -19.00 24.52 -40.64
CA PHE A 14 -18.84 23.92 -39.31
C PHE A 14 -18.32 22.48 -39.38
N LEU A 15 -18.79 21.67 -40.35
CA LEU A 15 -18.24 20.33 -40.61
C LEU A 15 -16.79 20.38 -41.10
N ALA A 16 -16.41 21.36 -41.93
CA ALA A 16 -15.03 21.53 -42.37
C ALA A 16 -14.09 21.94 -41.21
N PHE A 17 -14.53 22.82 -40.31
CA PHE A 17 -13.78 23.16 -39.09
C PHE A 17 -13.68 21.98 -38.12
N ALA A 18 -14.77 21.23 -37.90
CA ALA A 18 -14.76 20.04 -37.05
C ALA A 18 -13.89 18.89 -37.61
N ALA A 19 -13.67 18.84 -38.93
CA ALA A 19 -12.74 17.92 -39.58
C ALA A 19 -11.29 18.42 -39.61
N SER A 20 -11.00 19.62 -39.08
CA SER A 20 -9.68 20.28 -39.15
C SER A 20 -8.88 20.26 -37.85
N ASP A 21 -9.37 19.59 -36.80
CA ASP A 21 -8.63 19.40 -35.54
C ASP A 21 -7.53 18.32 -35.66
N VAL A 22 -6.68 18.49 -36.67
CA VAL A 22 -5.34 17.88 -36.70
C VAL A 22 -4.51 18.61 -35.65
N THR A 23 -4.72 18.25 -34.39
CA THR A 23 -3.72 18.48 -33.35
C THR A 23 -2.39 17.93 -33.88
N PRO A 24 -1.30 18.72 -33.88
CA PRO A 24 -0.02 18.20 -34.28
C PRO A 24 0.37 17.16 -33.23
N ASP A 25 0.37 15.89 -33.62
CA ASP A 25 0.89 14.80 -32.78
C ASP A 25 2.39 15.04 -32.59
N VAL A 26 2.74 15.74 -31.49
CA VAL A 26 4.11 16.09 -31.13
C VAL A 26 4.81 14.83 -30.62
N THR A 27 5.09 13.95 -31.57
CA THR A 27 5.98 12.81 -31.42
C THR A 27 7.36 13.36 -31.07
N TYR A 28 7.68 13.32 -29.77
CA TYR A 28 8.98 13.72 -29.21
C TYR A 28 10.09 12.76 -29.66
N SER A 29 10.46 12.87 -30.94
CA SER A 29 11.50 12.09 -31.60
C SER A 29 12.87 12.54 -31.09
N SER A 30 13.27 11.95 -29.95
CA SER A 30 14.61 12.12 -29.39
C SER A 30 15.63 11.40 -30.26
N ARG A 31 16.15 12.10 -31.28
CA ARG A 31 17.21 11.56 -32.15
C ARG A 31 18.41 11.15 -31.29
N LEU A 32 18.69 9.85 -31.24
CA LEU A 32 19.82 9.27 -30.49
C LEU A 32 21.16 9.60 -31.17
N ILE A 33 21.65 10.82 -30.93
CA ILE A 33 22.97 11.26 -31.36
C ILE A 33 24.03 10.52 -30.53
N HIS A 34 24.80 9.65 -31.18
CA HIS A 34 25.89 8.89 -30.54
C HIS A 34 26.87 9.82 -29.79
N ARG A 35 27.28 9.46 -28.56
CA ARG A 35 28.09 10.27 -27.61
C ARG A 35 29.34 10.92 -28.23
N PHE A 36 29.89 10.29 -29.27
CA PHE A 36 31.12 10.66 -29.99
C PHE A 36 30.92 10.94 -31.49
N SER A 37 29.70 11.29 -31.93
CA SER A 37 29.52 11.88 -33.26
C SER A 37 30.11 13.29 -33.31
N ASN A 38 30.50 13.76 -34.50
CA ASN A 38 30.98 15.13 -34.68
C ASN A 38 29.94 16.17 -34.19
N GLU A 39 28.66 15.87 -34.40
CA GLU A 39 27.52 16.66 -33.92
C GLU A 39 27.46 16.74 -32.38
N ALA A 40 27.63 15.63 -31.66
CA ALA A 40 27.68 15.62 -30.20
C ALA A 40 28.95 16.25 -29.60
N MET A 41 30.02 16.35 -30.37
CA MET A 41 31.25 17.07 -29.98
C MET A 41 31.08 18.59 -30.18
N LEU A 42 30.50 19.03 -31.30
CA LEU A 42 30.20 20.45 -31.58
C LEU A 42 29.25 21.05 -30.54
N LEU A 43 28.20 20.32 -30.15
CA LEU A 43 27.21 20.77 -29.16
C LEU A 43 27.73 20.90 -27.71
N ARG A 44 28.99 20.49 -27.44
CA ARG A 44 29.61 20.53 -26.10
C ARG A 44 30.76 21.51 -25.96
N VAL A 45 31.15 22.22 -27.02
CA VAL A 45 32.18 23.26 -26.93
C VAL A 45 31.59 24.49 -26.22
N PRO A 46 32.15 24.98 -25.10
CA PRO A 46 31.69 26.21 -24.47
C PRO A 46 31.88 27.40 -25.42
N ARG A 47 30.94 28.36 -25.41
CA ARG A 47 31.01 29.57 -26.25
C ARG A 47 32.01 30.64 -25.79
N ASN A 48 32.91 30.29 -24.86
CA ASN A 48 33.98 31.16 -24.36
C ASN A 48 35.34 30.74 -24.95
N ASP A 49 36.18 31.74 -25.22
CA ASP A 49 37.26 31.69 -26.22
C ASP A 49 38.56 30.98 -25.78
N HIS A 50 38.44 29.85 -25.08
CA HIS A 50 39.58 29.02 -24.67
C HIS A 50 39.34 27.58 -25.17
N GLY A 51 40.01 27.23 -26.27
CA GLY A 51 39.75 26.02 -27.04
C GLY A 51 40.10 24.72 -26.31
N ILE A 52 39.12 24.14 -25.62
CA ILE A 52 39.21 22.78 -25.07
C ILE A 52 39.18 21.78 -26.23
N ARG A 53 40.36 21.38 -26.72
CA ARG A 53 40.54 20.28 -27.67
C ARG A 53 40.13 18.96 -26.99
N TRP A 54 39.24 18.20 -27.62
CA TRP A 54 38.93 16.84 -27.18
C TRP A 54 40.21 15.97 -27.22
N PRO A 55 40.55 15.22 -26.16
CA PRO A 55 41.75 14.39 -26.17
C PRO A 55 41.73 13.28 -27.21
N GLU A 56 42.91 12.84 -27.62
CA GLU A 56 43.04 11.84 -28.68
C GLU A 56 42.59 10.46 -28.20
N ARG A 57 41.82 9.78 -29.05
CA ARG A 57 41.09 8.57 -28.68
C ARG A 57 42.07 7.46 -28.28
N LYS A 58 41.90 6.94 -27.05
CA LYS A 58 42.79 5.99 -26.34
C LYS A 58 44.04 6.58 -25.66
N ASN A 59 44.21 7.91 -25.56
CA ASN A 59 45.23 8.49 -24.67
C ASN A 59 44.76 8.50 -23.19
N LEU A 60 45.64 8.84 -22.23
CA LEU A 60 45.30 8.83 -20.81
C LEU A 60 44.21 9.87 -20.47
N GLU A 61 44.36 11.11 -20.93
CA GLU A 61 43.42 12.21 -20.73
C GLU A 61 42.00 11.86 -21.22
N TYR A 62 41.88 11.12 -22.33
CA TYR A 62 40.62 10.62 -22.87
C TYR A 62 39.93 9.68 -21.87
N TYR A 63 40.67 8.76 -21.25
CA TYR A 63 40.12 7.88 -20.20
C TYR A 63 39.83 8.64 -18.90
N GLU A 64 40.65 9.61 -18.51
CA GLU A 64 40.38 10.47 -17.35
C GLU A 64 39.14 11.36 -17.55
N LEU A 65 38.91 11.89 -18.76
CA LEU A 65 37.68 12.63 -19.09
C LEU A 65 36.46 11.72 -19.20
N LEU A 66 36.61 10.46 -19.63
CA LEU A 66 35.54 9.46 -19.53
C LEU A 66 35.19 9.18 -18.07
N VAL A 67 36.19 8.80 -17.25
CA VAL A 67 36.01 8.48 -15.82
C VAL A 67 35.44 9.68 -15.06
N ASN A 68 35.94 10.90 -15.25
CA ASN A 68 35.37 12.10 -14.64
C ASN A 68 33.96 12.37 -15.15
N SER A 69 33.69 12.27 -16.46
CA SER A 69 32.35 12.49 -17.01
C SER A 69 31.33 11.47 -16.47
N ASP A 70 31.76 10.24 -16.23
CA ASP A 70 30.88 9.15 -15.79
C ASP A 70 30.76 9.12 -14.25
N PHE A 71 31.77 9.57 -13.50
CA PHE A 71 31.64 9.99 -12.10
C PHE A 71 30.66 11.16 -11.94
N GLN A 72 30.69 12.13 -12.85
CA GLN A 72 29.73 13.25 -12.83
C GLN A 72 28.32 12.80 -13.23
N ARG A 73 28.15 11.74 -14.05
CA ARG A 73 26.84 11.09 -14.24
C ARG A 73 26.36 10.37 -12.98
N GLN A 74 27.25 9.65 -12.28
CA GLN A 74 26.92 9.00 -11.01
C GLN A 74 26.63 10.02 -9.89
N LYS A 75 27.26 11.21 -9.93
CA LYS A 75 26.96 12.34 -9.04
C LYS A 75 25.73 13.15 -9.48
N MET A 76 25.37 13.12 -10.77
CA MET A 76 24.03 13.47 -11.26
C MET A 76 23.02 12.41 -10.80
N LYS A 77 22.79 12.37 -9.48
CA LYS A 77 21.47 12.02 -8.96
C LYS A 77 20.49 12.93 -9.70
N LEU A 78 19.63 12.36 -10.54
CA LEU A 78 18.37 13.01 -10.80
C LEU A 78 17.73 13.25 -9.42
N GLY A 79 17.38 14.50 -9.15
CA GLY A 79 16.50 14.79 -8.03
C GLY A 79 15.21 13.99 -8.25
N SER A 80 14.66 13.44 -7.17
CA SER A 80 13.27 12.98 -7.25
C SER A 80 12.41 14.18 -7.64
N LYS A 81 11.50 13.99 -8.60
CA LYS A 81 10.66 15.09 -9.12
C LYS A 81 9.88 15.80 -7.99
N TYR A 82 9.58 15.04 -6.94
CA TYR A 82 8.95 15.49 -5.71
C TYR A 82 9.79 15.08 -4.49
N ASN A 83 9.68 15.84 -3.40
CA ASN A 83 10.32 15.50 -2.12
C ASN A 83 9.44 14.52 -1.30
N LEU A 84 8.13 14.70 -1.36
CA LEU A 84 7.15 13.98 -0.55
C LEU A 84 5.85 13.81 -1.35
N VAL A 85 5.35 12.58 -1.47
CA VAL A 85 4.14 12.23 -2.23
C VAL A 85 3.23 11.35 -1.39
N PHE A 86 1.92 11.46 -1.53
CA PHE A 86 0.89 10.72 -0.79
C PHE A 86 -0.35 10.52 -1.68
N PRO A 87 -1.35 9.69 -1.30
CA PRO A 87 -2.57 9.52 -2.09
C PRO A 87 -3.30 10.84 -2.40
N SER A 88 -3.99 10.90 -3.54
CA SER A 88 -4.81 12.07 -3.94
C SER A 88 -5.87 12.45 -2.90
N GLN A 89 -6.44 11.45 -2.21
CA GLN A 89 -7.43 11.60 -1.14
C GLN A 89 -6.82 12.10 0.19
N GLY A 90 -5.50 12.23 0.28
CA GLY A 90 -4.77 12.70 1.46
C GLY A 90 -3.75 11.70 2.00
N SER A 91 -2.92 12.16 2.94
CA SER A 91 -1.91 11.34 3.63
C SER A 91 -2.51 10.46 4.73
N LYS A 92 -3.74 10.76 5.19
CA LYS A 92 -4.36 10.14 6.36
C LYS A 92 -4.60 8.64 6.17
N THR A 93 -4.36 7.88 7.23
CA THR A 93 -4.75 6.49 7.39
C THR A 93 -5.68 6.32 8.58
N THR A 94 -6.51 5.28 8.56
CA THR A 94 -7.45 4.96 9.64
C THR A 94 -7.49 3.44 9.87
N SER A 95 -7.61 3.02 11.12
CA SER A 95 -7.96 1.65 11.52
C SER A 95 -9.47 1.53 11.74
N PHE A 96 -10.05 0.41 11.30
CA PHE A 96 -11.48 0.09 11.45
C PHE A 96 -11.71 -1.01 12.50
N GLY A 97 -10.70 -1.27 13.34
CA GLY A 97 -10.76 -2.24 14.43
C GLY A 97 -11.21 -3.64 13.97
N ASN A 98 -12.17 -4.22 14.70
CA ASN A 98 -12.63 -5.58 14.48
C ASN A 98 -13.25 -5.86 13.09
N ASP A 99 -13.84 -4.86 12.41
CA ASP A 99 -14.45 -5.09 11.09
C ASP A 99 -13.37 -5.45 10.06
N PHE A 100 -12.23 -4.76 10.09
CA PHE A 100 -11.11 -4.93 9.16
C PHE A 100 -9.82 -5.42 9.86
N GLY A 101 -9.93 -6.32 10.84
CA GLY A 101 -8.78 -7.03 11.41
C GLY A 101 -7.70 -6.18 12.13
N TRP A 102 -8.04 -4.95 12.53
CA TRP A 102 -7.15 -3.96 13.17
C TRP A 102 -5.95 -3.50 12.32
N LEU A 103 -6.05 -3.57 11.00
CA LEU A 103 -5.05 -2.96 10.10
C LEU A 103 -5.35 -1.48 9.86
N HIS A 104 -4.40 -0.78 9.23
CA HIS A 104 -4.53 0.61 8.80
C HIS A 104 -4.73 0.69 7.28
N TYR A 105 -5.70 1.51 6.88
CA TYR A 105 -6.14 1.67 5.50
C TYR A 105 -5.93 3.11 5.02
N THR A 106 -5.79 3.29 3.71
CA THR A 106 -5.83 4.62 3.08
C THR A 106 -6.71 4.59 1.84
N TRP A 107 -7.31 5.74 1.51
CA TRP A 107 -8.05 5.89 0.26
C TRP A 107 -7.07 6.21 -0.87
N ILE A 108 -7.13 5.46 -1.97
CA ILE A 108 -6.40 5.73 -3.21
C ILE A 108 -7.35 5.88 -4.38
N ASP A 109 -6.93 6.61 -5.41
CA ASP A 109 -7.71 6.76 -6.65
C ASP A 109 -6.98 6.06 -7.82
N ILE A 110 -7.71 5.23 -8.57
CA ILE A 110 -7.19 4.46 -9.71
C ILE A 110 -8.03 4.73 -10.96
N GLY A 111 -7.37 4.90 -12.11
CA GLY A 111 -7.99 4.87 -13.45
C GLY A 111 -8.36 6.24 -14.04
N THR A 112 -8.87 6.24 -15.29
CA THR A 112 -9.33 7.45 -16.00
C THR A 112 -10.69 7.22 -16.66
N PRO A 113 -11.82 7.69 -16.10
CA PRO A 113 -11.96 8.46 -14.86
C PRO A 113 -11.53 7.65 -13.63
N ASN A 114 -11.19 8.35 -12.55
CA ASN A 114 -10.70 7.74 -11.34
C ASN A 114 -11.83 7.18 -10.45
N VAL A 115 -11.55 6.04 -9.81
CA VAL A 115 -12.40 5.36 -8.83
C VAL A 115 -11.60 5.22 -7.54
N SER A 116 -12.23 5.47 -6.38
CA SER A 116 -11.57 5.45 -5.07
C SER A 116 -11.68 4.07 -4.40
N PHE A 117 -10.58 3.58 -3.83
CA PHE A 117 -10.46 2.28 -3.14
C PHE A 117 -9.84 2.45 -1.75
N LEU A 118 -10.40 1.78 -0.74
CA LEU A 118 -9.93 1.78 0.65
C LEU A 118 -8.99 0.59 0.91
N VAL A 119 -7.70 0.77 0.59
CA VAL A 119 -6.72 -0.32 0.60
C VAL A 119 -5.98 -0.46 1.93
N ALA A 120 -5.80 -1.70 2.39
CA ALA A 120 -4.93 -2.03 3.52
C ALA A 120 -3.47 -1.68 3.22
N LEU A 121 -2.70 -1.19 4.20
CA LEU A 121 -1.28 -0.87 4.04
C LEU A 121 -0.38 -2.02 4.51
N ASP A 122 0.27 -2.70 3.56
CA ASP A 122 1.00 -3.95 3.82
C ASP A 122 2.46 -3.86 3.33
N VAL A 123 3.43 -3.80 4.26
CA VAL A 123 4.87 -3.92 3.93
C VAL A 123 5.38 -5.36 3.90
N GLY A 124 4.57 -6.34 4.29
CA GLY A 124 4.86 -7.77 4.20
C GLY A 124 4.76 -8.34 2.78
N SER A 125 3.96 -7.72 1.90
CA SER A 125 3.81 -8.11 0.48
C SER A 125 4.09 -6.99 -0.53
N ASP A 126 4.26 -7.35 -1.80
CA ASP A 126 4.66 -6.44 -2.88
C ASP A 126 3.51 -5.91 -3.75
N LEU A 127 2.39 -6.63 -3.90
CA LEU A 127 1.39 -6.33 -4.95
C LEU A 127 0.28 -5.40 -4.44
N LEU A 128 0.05 -4.29 -5.14
CA LEU A 128 -1.22 -3.57 -5.08
C LEU A 128 -2.30 -4.38 -5.80
N TRP A 129 -3.40 -4.71 -5.14
CA TRP A 129 -4.57 -5.35 -5.77
C TRP A 129 -5.88 -4.79 -5.21
N VAL A 130 -6.93 -4.84 -6.02
CA VAL A 130 -8.29 -4.36 -5.69
C VAL A 130 -9.35 -5.34 -6.22
N PRO A 131 -10.56 -5.44 -5.62
CA PRO A 131 -11.66 -6.21 -6.19
C PRO A 131 -11.96 -5.73 -7.62
N CYS A 132 -12.07 -6.68 -8.56
CA CYS A 132 -12.12 -6.34 -9.98
C CYS A 132 -12.81 -7.43 -10.80
N ASP A 133 -13.76 -7.03 -11.67
CA ASP A 133 -14.62 -7.92 -12.46
C ASP A 133 -15.03 -9.19 -11.67
N CYS A 134 -15.64 -8.96 -10.49
CA CYS A 134 -15.61 -9.90 -9.38
C CYS A 134 -16.38 -11.20 -9.65
N VAL A 135 -15.70 -12.33 -9.40
CA VAL A 135 -16.27 -13.68 -9.43
C VAL A 135 -16.51 -14.22 -8.02
N GLN A 136 -15.64 -13.88 -7.06
CA GLN A 136 -15.76 -14.25 -5.65
C GLN A 136 -14.94 -13.28 -4.78
N CYS A 137 -15.60 -12.32 -4.13
CA CYS A 137 -14.95 -11.29 -3.30
C CYS A 137 -15.73 -11.07 -2.01
N ALA A 138 -15.16 -10.29 -1.09
CA ALA A 138 -15.87 -9.73 0.05
C ALA A 138 -17.11 -8.93 -0.38
N PRO A 139 -18.11 -8.75 0.50
CA PRO A 139 -19.19 -7.78 0.29
C PRO A 139 -18.62 -6.37 0.14
N LEU A 140 -19.10 -5.61 -0.84
CA LEU A 140 -18.68 -4.22 -1.07
C LEU A 140 -19.66 -3.19 -0.51
N SER A 141 -20.87 -3.59 -0.07
CA SER A 141 -21.81 -2.62 0.50
C SER A 141 -21.44 -2.22 1.92
N ALA A 142 -21.53 -0.92 2.21
CA ALA A 142 -21.38 -0.33 3.54
C ALA A 142 -22.20 -1.06 4.60
N SER A 143 -23.41 -1.47 4.24
CA SER A 143 -24.38 -2.14 5.12
C SER A 143 -23.91 -3.48 5.70
N TYR A 144 -22.81 -4.05 5.21
CA TYR A 144 -22.19 -5.26 5.77
C TYR A 144 -21.21 -4.97 6.93
N TYR A 145 -20.74 -3.73 7.04
CA TYR A 145 -19.70 -3.29 7.98
C TYR A 145 -20.25 -2.24 8.94
N SER A 146 -19.88 -2.31 10.22
CA SER A 146 -20.40 -1.38 11.24
C SER A 146 -19.74 0.01 11.22
N SER A 147 -18.62 0.12 10.52
CA SER A 147 -17.66 1.23 10.59
C SER A 147 -17.48 2.03 9.29
N LEU A 148 -18.21 1.71 8.21
CA LEU A 148 -18.17 2.44 6.94
C LEU A 148 -19.29 3.48 6.80
N ASP A 149 -18.98 4.60 6.13
CA ASP A 149 -19.94 5.66 5.77
C ASP A 149 -20.48 5.54 4.33
N ARG A 150 -19.85 4.70 3.49
CA ARG A 150 -20.11 4.57 2.05
C ARG A 150 -19.85 3.15 1.54
N ASP A 151 -20.44 2.81 0.40
CA ASP A 151 -20.13 1.56 -0.30
C ASP A 151 -18.69 1.60 -0.88
N LEU A 152 -18.06 0.44 -0.93
CA LEU A 152 -16.74 0.17 -1.50
C LEU A 152 -16.81 -0.03 -3.02
N SER A 153 -15.67 -0.04 -3.69
CA SER A 153 -15.58 0.00 -5.15
C SER A 153 -15.32 -1.36 -5.81
N GLU A 154 -15.61 -1.45 -7.11
CA GLU A 154 -15.14 -2.53 -7.97
C GLU A 154 -14.38 -1.93 -9.15
N TYR A 155 -13.11 -2.31 -9.33
CA TYR A 155 -12.33 -1.88 -10.48
C TYR A 155 -12.79 -2.63 -11.74
N ARG A 156 -12.99 -1.89 -12.83
CA ARG A 156 -13.37 -2.46 -14.13
C ARG A 156 -12.39 -1.95 -15.19
N PRO A 157 -11.48 -2.80 -15.71
CA PRO A 157 -10.51 -2.39 -16.73
C PRO A 157 -11.17 -1.73 -17.95
N SER A 158 -12.33 -2.24 -18.36
CA SER A 158 -13.14 -1.69 -19.46
C SER A 158 -13.78 -0.32 -19.18
N GLY A 159 -13.83 0.12 -17.92
CA GLY A 159 -14.32 1.43 -17.51
C GLY A 159 -13.23 2.51 -17.44
N SER A 160 -11.95 2.15 -17.52
CA SER A 160 -10.83 3.08 -17.43
C SER A 160 -10.09 3.20 -18.77
N SER A 161 -10.10 4.40 -19.36
CA SER A 161 -9.45 4.72 -20.63
C SER A 161 -7.92 4.66 -20.58
N SER A 162 -7.32 4.62 -19.39
CA SER A 162 -5.88 4.44 -19.18
C SER A 162 -5.48 2.99 -18.88
N SER A 163 -6.45 2.08 -18.68
CA SER A 163 -6.22 0.68 -18.34
C SER A 163 -5.54 -0.10 -19.47
N ARG A 164 -4.56 -0.94 -19.12
CA ARG A 164 -3.77 -1.75 -20.05
C ARG A 164 -3.51 -3.13 -19.47
N HIS A 165 -3.86 -4.18 -20.20
CA HIS A 165 -3.53 -5.54 -19.75
C HIS A 165 -2.03 -5.81 -19.84
N ILE A 166 -1.44 -6.37 -18.77
CA ILE A 166 -0.06 -6.86 -18.82
C ILE A 166 -0.03 -8.19 -19.58
N PRO A 167 0.75 -8.33 -20.66
CA PRO A 167 0.87 -9.58 -21.38
C PRO A 167 1.81 -10.56 -20.66
N CYS A 168 1.62 -11.85 -20.90
CA CYS A 168 2.48 -12.94 -20.42
C CYS A 168 3.96 -12.87 -20.89
N SER A 169 4.31 -12.00 -21.84
CA SER A 169 5.69 -11.69 -22.22
C SER A 169 6.28 -10.46 -21.55
N HIS A 170 5.61 -9.90 -20.54
CA HIS A 170 6.12 -8.79 -19.74
C HIS A 170 6.96 -9.34 -18.58
N GLN A 171 8.10 -8.71 -18.28
CA GLN A 171 9.07 -9.21 -17.30
C GLN A 171 8.47 -9.47 -15.90
N LEU A 172 7.47 -8.66 -15.48
CA LEU A 172 6.77 -8.87 -14.20
C LEU A 172 5.82 -10.08 -14.20
N CYS A 173 5.63 -10.75 -15.34
CA CYS A 173 4.87 -11.99 -15.49
C CYS A 173 5.76 -13.24 -15.59
N ASP A 174 7.09 -13.10 -15.72
CA ASP A 174 8.03 -14.23 -15.93
C ASP A 174 8.01 -15.25 -14.77
N SER A 175 7.47 -14.88 -13.61
CA SER A 175 7.24 -15.74 -12.44
C SER A 175 5.95 -16.56 -12.50
N SER A 176 5.04 -16.32 -13.45
CA SER A 176 3.71 -16.93 -13.50
C SER A 176 3.66 -18.19 -14.39
N PRO A 177 3.52 -19.41 -13.83
CA PRO A 177 3.60 -20.65 -14.61
C PRO A 177 2.37 -20.93 -15.49
N ASN A 178 1.32 -20.11 -15.40
CA ASN A 178 0.01 -20.36 -16.03
C ASN A 178 -0.16 -19.69 -17.41
N CYS A 179 0.90 -19.08 -17.94
CA CYS A 179 0.92 -18.43 -19.25
C CYS A 179 1.03 -19.45 -20.41
N LYS A 180 -0.03 -19.62 -21.19
CA LYS A 180 -0.07 -20.54 -22.36
C LYS A 180 0.39 -19.90 -23.66
N SER A 181 0.45 -18.57 -23.73
CA SER A 181 1.03 -17.83 -24.86
C SER A 181 1.52 -16.46 -24.41
N SER A 182 2.52 -15.91 -25.11
CA SER A 182 3.13 -14.59 -24.82
C SER A 182 2.14 -13.42 -24.84
N LYS A 183 1.06 -13.52 -25.63
CA LYS A 183 0.03 -12.48 -25.78
C LYS A 183 -1.18 -12.64 -24.85
N GLN A 184 -1.23 -13.72 -24.05
CA GLN A 184 -2.28 -13.90 -23.05
C GLN A 184 -2.15 -12.82 -21.96
N GLN A 185 -3.26 -12.39 -21.37
CA GLN A 185 -3.25 -11.56 -20.16
C GLN A 185 -2.53 -12.31 -19.03
N CYS A 186 -1.64 -11.62 -18.32
CA CYS A 186 -0.83 -12.21 -17.26
C CYS A 186 -1.71 -12.62 -16.06
N PRO A 187 -1.79 -13.91 -15.70
CA PRO A 187 -2.49 -14.34 -14.50
C PRO A 187 -1.61 -14.18 -13.26
N TYR A 188 -2.21 -13.78 -12.14
CA TYR A 188 -1.55 -13.81 -10.83
C TYR A 188 -2.38 -14.57 -9.80
N THR A 189 -1.67 -15.15 -8.84
CA THR A 189 -2.19 -15.61 -7.55
C THR A 189 -1.15 -15.18 -6.52
N ILE A 190 -1.60 -14.53 -5.45
CA ILE A 190 -0.80 -14.28 -4.27
C ILE A 190 -1.49 -14.93 -3.07
N ASP A 191 -0.83 -15.97 -2.55
CA ASP A 191 -1.22 -16.67 -1.33
C ASP A 191 -0.57 -15.98 -0.14
N TYR A 192 -1.30 -15.85 0.96
CA TYR A 192 -0.82 -15.30 2.23
C TYR A 192 -0.94 -16.38 3.33
N TYR A 193 -0.04 -16.33 4.31
CA TYR A 193 0.15 -17.32 5.38
C TYR A 193 -1.09 -17.77 6.19
N THR A 194 -2.16 -16.99 6.32
CA THR A 194 -3.31 -17.33 7.19
C THR A 194 -4.48 -17.97 6.45
N GLU A 195 -5.09 -18.99 7.06
CA GLU A 195 -6.38 -19.63 6.71
C GLU A 195 -6.79 -19.67 5.21
N ASN A 196 -5.88 -20.12 4.34
CA ASN A 196 -6.09 -20.17 2.88
C ASN A 196 -6.46 -18.80 2.27
N THR A 197 -5.96 -17.70 2.83
CA THR A 197 -6.15 -16.34 2.36
C THR A 197 -5.35 -16.09 1.08
N SER A 198 -6.02 -15.71 0.00
CA SER A 198 -5.38 -15.40 -1.29
C SER A 198 -6.12 -14.31 -2.05
N SER A 199 -5.43 -13.69 -3.01
CA SER A 199 -6.04 -12.86 -4.06
C SER A 199 -5.52 -13.32 -5.43
N SER A 200 -6.40 -13.43 -6.42
CA SER A 200 -6.06 -13.97 -7.74
C SER A 200 -6.91 -13.40 -8.87
N GLY A 201 -6.34 -13.38 -10.07
CA GLY A 201 -6.95 -12.85 -11.28
C GLY A 201 -5.90 -12.47 -12.32
N LEU A 202 -5.96 -11.24 -12.83
CA LEU A 202 -5.09 -10.75 -13.91
C LEU A 202 -4.28 -9.51 -13.52
N LEU A 203 -3.06 -9.34 -14.05
CA LEU A 203 -2.30 -8.10 -13.89
C LEU A 203 -2.70 -7.05 -14.94
N VAL A 204 -2.89 -5.82 -14.47
CA VAL A 204 -3.28 -4.65 -15.25
C VAL A 204 -2.34 -3.49 -14.90
N GLU A 205 -1.97 -2.69 -15.89
CA GLU A 205 -1.37 -1.36 -15.70
C GLU A 205 -2.47 -0.30 -15.76
N ASP A 206 -2.50 0.61 -14.79
CA ASP A 206 -3.36 1.81 -14.83
C ASP A 206 -2.76 2.95 -14.00
N ILE A 207 -3.38 4.13 -14.03
CA ILE A 207 -2.91 5.32 -13.31
C ILE A 207 -3.38 5.32 -11.85
N LEU A 208 -2.42 5.33 -10.92
CA LEU A 208 -2.62 5.75 -9.53
C LEU A 208 -2.49 7.28 -9.45
N HIS A 209 -3.50 7.94 -8.88
CA HIS A 209 -3.47 9.39 -8.63
C HIS A 209 -2.97 9.68 -7.22
N LEU A 210 -2.12 10.69 -7.13
CA LEU A 210 -1.33 11.06 -5.97
C LEU A 210 -1.27 12.59 -5.85
N ALA A 211 -0.85 13.06 -4.70
CA ALA A 211 -0.60 14.48 -4.40
C ALA A 211 0.81 14.66 -3.84
N SER A 212 1.43 15.80 -4.12
CA SER A 212 2.71 16.23 -3.54
C SER A 212 2.55 17.55 -2.81
N VAL A 213 3.21 17.67 -1.65
CA VAL A 213 3.40 18.97 -0.98
C VAL A 213 4.34 19.81 -1.86
N GLY A 214 3.86 20.95 -2.34
CA GLY A 214 4.71 21.95 -2.99
C GLY A 214 5.30 22.94 -1.97
N ASP A 215 6.33 23.70 -2.38
CA ASP A 215 6.88 24.81 -1.57
C ASP A 215 5.86 25.95 -1.35
N HIS A 216 4.71 25.89 -2.02
CA HIS A 216 3.55 26.77 -1.87
C HIS A 216 2.30 25.91 -1.64
N THR A 217 1.30 26.45 -0.92
CA THR A 217 0.23 25.72 -0.20
C THR A 217 -0.86 25.06 -1.06
N LEU A 218 -0.54 24.66 -2.29
CA LEU A 218 -1.41 23.91 -3.18
C LEU A 218 -0.80 22.53 -3.47
N ASN A 219 -1.53 21.48 -3.11
CA ASN A 219 -1.14 20.11 -3.41
C ASN A 219 -1.02 19.93 -4.93
N THR A 220 0.17 19.59 -5.41
CA THR A 220 0.41 19.35 -6.83
C THR A 220 -0.08 17.94 -7.17
N SER A 221 -0.96 17.81 -8.15
CA SER A 221 -1.39 16.51 -8.67
C SER A 221 -0.21 15.75 -9.28
N VAL A 222 -0.11 14.46 -8.95
CA VAL A 222 0.91 13.53 -9.44
C VAL A 222 0.17 12.28 -9.96
N GLN A 223 0.61 11.76 -11.09
CA GLN A 223 0.08 10.53 -11.66
C GLN A 223 1.23 9.55 -11.87
N ALA A 224 0.97 8.27 -11.62
CA ALA A 224 1.92 7.19 -11.83
C ALA A 224 1.25 5.99 -12.48
N SER A 225 1.85 5.47 -13.56
CA SER A 225 1.50 4.14 -14.07
C SER A 225 1.93 3.11 -13.03
N VAL A 226 0.99 2.31 -12.52
CA VAL A 226 1.24 1.25 -11.53
C VAL A 226 0.69 -0.08 -12.02
N ILE A 227 1.24 -1.18 -11.50
CA ILE A 227 0.71 -2.51 -11.74
C ILE A 227 -0.26 -2.88 -10.61
N ILE A 228 -1.44 -3.34 -11.01
CA ILE A 228 -2.57 -3.66 -10.16
C ILE A 228 -2.97 -5.11 -10.41
N GLY A 229 -3.13 -5.87 -9.34
CA GLY A 229 -3.86 -7.12 -9.36
C GLY A 229 -5.36 -6.86 -9.49
N CYS A 230 -5.95 -7.22 -10.63
CA CYS A 230 -7.40 -7.34 -10.78
C CYS A 230 -7.87 -8.55 -9.95
N GLY A 231 -8.30 -8.32 -8.71
CA GLY A 231 -8.74 -9.33 -7.75
C GLY A 231 -10.11 -9.89 -8.07
N MET A 232 -10.17 -10.77 -9.08
CA MET A 232 -11.40 -11.46 -9.50
C MET A 232 -11.86 -12.50 -8.48
N LYS A 233 -10.92 -13.08 -7.73
CA LYS A 233 -11.18 -14.09 -6.69
C LYS A 233 -10.31 -13.88 -5.46
N GLN A 234 -10.98 -13.77 -4.32
CA GLN A 234 -10.43 -13.70 -2.97
C GLN A 234 -10.77 -14.98 -2.20
N SER A 235 -9.97 -15.32 -1.19
CA SER A 235 -10.24 -16.44 -0.26
C SER A 235 -9.76 -16.13 1.15
N GLY A 236 -10.09 -17.00 2.11
CA GLY A 236 -9.78 -16.82 3.53
C GLY A 236 -10.37 -15.53 4.10
N GLY A 237 -9.68 -14.93 5.07
CA GLY A 237 -10.18 -13.78 5.84
C GLY A 237 -10.46 -12.51 5.02
N TYR A 238 -10.01 -12.42 3.77
CA TYR A 238 -10.44 -11.33 2.88
C TYR A 238 -11.95 -11.38 2.61
N LEU A 239 -12.55 -12.56 2.46
CA LEU A 239 -14.00 -12.72 2.28
C LEU A 239 -14.82 -12.28 3.51
N ASP A 240 -14.22 -12.32 4.70
CA ASP A 240 -14.83 -11.91 5.97
C ASP A 240 -14.68 -10.40 6.27
N GLY A 241 -13.88 -9.66 5.48
CA GLY A 241 -13.74 -8.21 5.60
C GLY A 241 -12.32 -7.68 5.84
N VAL A 242 -11.26 -8.49 5.76
CA VAL A 242 -9.89 -8.02 6.10
C VAL A 242 -9.26 -7.12 5.03
N ALA A 243 -9.64 -7.24 3.75
CA ALA A 243 -9.17 -6.34 2.69
C ALA A 243 -10.21 -6.23 1.55
N PRO A 244 -11.45 -5.80 1.84
CA PRO A 244 -12.57 -5.97 0.93
C PRO A 244 -12.41 -5.14 -0.34
N ASP A 245 -11.94 -3.89 -0.19
CA ASP A 245 -11.67 -2.92 -1.26
C ASP A 245 -10.21 -2.98 -1.76
N GLY A 246 -9.44 -3.98 -1.31
CA GLY A 246 -8.07 -4.22 -1.74
C GLY A 246 -6.98 -3.98 -0.69
N LEU A 247 -5.74 -4.12 -1.13
CA LEU A 247 -4.52 -4.03 -0.33
C LEU A 247 -3.39 -3.46 -1.18
N MET A 248 -2.59 -2.56 -0.59
CA MET A 248 -1.40 -1.98 -1.19
C MET A 248 -0.15 -2.64 -0.62
N GLY A 249 0.49 -3.47 -1.44
CA GLY A 249 1.84 -3.95 -1.20
C GLY A 249 2.88 -2.81 -1.25
N LEU A 250 3.66 -2.72 -0.19
CA LEU A 250 4.74 -1.75 0.07
C LEU A 250 6.11 -2.45 0.22
N GLY A 251 6.15 -3.76 -0.01
CA GLY A 251 7.31 -4.63 0.04
C GLY A 251 8.47 -4.23 -0.89
N PRO A 252 9.63 -4.92 -0.76
CA PRO A 252 10.86 -4.54 -1.44
C PRO A 252 10.92 -4.90 -2.94
N GLY A 253 9.96 -5.64 -3.50
CA GLY A 253 9.96 -6.11 -4.88
C GLY A 253 9.62 -5.04 -5.92
N GLU A 254 10.05 -5.27 -7.17
CA GLU A 254 9.97 -4.31 -8.29
C GLU A 254 8.55 -3.89 -8.70
N ILE A 255 7.53 -4.69 -8.33
CA ILE A 255 6.12 -4.44 -8.66
C ILE A 255 5.42 -3.50 -7.65
N SER A 256 6.00 -3.28 -6.46
CA SER A 256 5.35 -2.51 -5.39
C SER A 256 5.28 -1.02 -5.69
N VAL A 257 4.27 -0.35 -5.14
CA VAL A 257 4.03 1.09 -5.31
C VAL A 257 5.30 1.93 -5.02
N PRO A 258 6.02 1.77 -3.90
CA PRO A 258 7.25 2.53 -3.66
C PRO A 258 8.38 2.21 -4.66
N SER A 259 8.44 1.00 -5.22
CA SER A 259 9.39 0.65 -6.28
C SER A 259 9.08 1.38 -7.58
N VAL A 260 7.83 1.30 -8.03
CA VAL A 260 7.37 1.90 -9.28
C VAL A 260 7.53 3.42 -9.25
N LEU A 261 7.12 4.08 -8.15
CA LEU A 261 7.26 5.52 -7.98
C LEU A 261 8.73 5.98 -7.97
N ALA A 262 9.63 5.23 -7.33
CA ALA A 262 11.06 5.54 -7.31
C ALA A 262 11.73 5.30 -8.67
N LYS A 263 11.36 4.21 -9.36
CA LYS A 263 11.84 3.84 -10.69
C LYS A 263 11.40 4.82 -11.77
N ALA A 264 10.22 5.41 -11.62
CA ALA A 264 9.73 6.54 -12.42
C ALA A 264 10.40 7.89 -12.08
N GLY A 265 11.29 7.93 -11.08
CA GLY A 265 11.98 9.15 -10.64
C GLY A 265 11.09 10.17 -9.92
N LEU A 266 9.87 9.78 -9.51
CA LEU A 266 8.91 10.68 -8.85
C LEU A 266 9.35 10.99 -7.42
N ILE A 267 9.88 9.98 -6.72
CA ILE A 267 10.26 10.02 -5.29
C ILE A 267 11.69 9.52 -5.06
N ARG A 268 12.22 9.74 -3.85
CA ARG A 268 13.33 8.93 -3.32
C ARG A 268 12.87 7.47 -3.16
N ASN A 269 13.77 6.49 -3.27
CA ASN A 269 13.43 5.11 -2.94
C ASN A 269 13.37 4.93 -1.41
N SER A 270 12.29 5.42 -0.83
CA SER A 270 11.95 5.29 0.58
C SER A 270 10.51 5.75 0.82
N PHE A 271 9.93 5.36 1.95
CA PHE A 271 8.62 5.81 2.40
C PHE A 271 8.56 5.77 3.93
N SER A 272 7.51 6.37 4.50
CA SER A 272 7.21 6.30 5.92
C SER A 272 5.73 6.04 6.18
N MET A 273 5.46 5.42 7.31
CA MET A 273 4.14 5.34 7.92
C MET A 273 4.20 5.78 9.39
N CYS A 274 3.07 6.20 9.94
CA CYS A 274 2.91 6.50 11.35
C CYS A 274 1.49 6.15 11.75
N PHE A 275 1.32 5.44 12.87
CA PHE A 275 0.03 5.14 13.48
C PHE A 275 0.00 5.71 14.90
N ASP A 276 -1.12 6.26 15.35
CA ASP A 276 -1.31 6.88 16.66
C ASP A 276 -2.27 6.07 17.54
N GLU A 277 -2.48 6.52 18.78
CA GLU A 277 -3.32 5.83 19.78
C GLU A 277 -4.84 6.09 19.57
N GLU A 278 -5.22 6.88 18.56
CA GLU A 278 -6.61 7.22 18.22
C GLU A 278 -7.10 6.46 16.96
N ASP A 279 -6.52 5.29 16.68
CA ASP A 279 -6.76 4.47 15.47
C ASP A 279 -6.57 5.25 14.15
N SER A 280 -5.72 6.28 14.16
CA SER A 280 -5.41 7.11 13.01
C SER A 280 -3.91 7.06 12.67
N GLY A 281 -3.53 7.65 11.55
CA GLY A 281 -2.14 7.68 11.12
C GLY A 281 -1.93 8.42 9.80
N ARG A 282 -0.74 8.30 9.22
CA ARG A 282 -0.37 8.86 7.91
C ARG A 282 0.63 7.99 7.15
N ILE A 283 0.55 8.00 5.81
CA ILE A 283 1.52 7.41 4.89
C ILE A 283 2.14 8.48 3.96
N TYR A 284 3.44 8.37 3.70
CA TYR A 284 4.17 9.26 2.79
C TYR A 284 5.27 8.53 2.01
N PHE A 285 5.26 8.68 0.69
CA PHE A 285 6.29 8.23 -0.24
C PHE A 285 7.38 9.29 -0.45
N GLY A 286 8.62 8.85 -0.66
CA GLY A 286 9.80 9.71 -0.76
C GLY A 286 10.40 10.13 0.59
N ASP A 287 9.69 9.95 1.70
CA ASP A 287 10.19 10.33 3.02
C ASP A 287 11.48 9.59 3.39
N LYS A 288 12.37 10.28 4.09
CA LYS A 288 13.62 9.73 4.67
C LYS A 288 13.69 9.88 6.20
N GLY A 289 12.66 10.43 6.84
CA GLY A 289 12.63 10.70 8.28
C GLY A 289 13.60 11.79 8.74
N PRO A 290 13.60 12.14 10.04
CA PRO A 290 14.54 13.12 10.58
C PRO A 290 15.97 12.55 10.65
N PRO A 291 17.03 13.38 10.51
CA PRO A 291 18.42 12.92 10.62
C PRO A 291 18.78 12.27 11.97
N THR A 292 17.99 12.54 13.01
CA THR A 292 18.18 12.09 14.40
C THR A 292 17.38 10.82 14.77
N GLN A 293 16.69 10.19 13.81
CA GLN A 293 15.99 8.93 14.04
C GLN A 293 16.95 7.81 14.46
N GLN A 294 16.48 6.90 15.33
CA GLN A 294 17.16 5.61 15.53
C GLN A 294 17.02 4.77 14.25
N SER A 295 17.92 3.81 14.01
CA SER A 295 17.75 2.88 12.88
C SER A 295 18.53 1.58 12.99
N THR A 296 18.02 0.52 12.36
CA THR A 296 18.73 -0.75 12.16
C THR A 296 18.74 -1.11 10.67
N HIS A 297 19.74 -1.87 10.22
CA HIS A 297 19.79 -2.34 8.84
C HIS A 297 18.81 -3.48 8.60
N PHE A 298 18.27 -3.56 7.39
CA PHE A 298 17.56 -4.75 6.94
C PHE A 298 18.57 -5.88 6.68
N LEU A 299 18.20 -7.10 7.06
CA LEU A 299 18.96 -8.32 6.79
C LEU A 299 18.52 -8.93 5.45
N PRO A 300 19.46 -9.32 4.57
CA PRO A 300 19.11 -10.03 3.35
C PRO A 300 18.89 -11.53 3.63
N SER A 301 17.85 -12.10 3.03
CA SER A 301 17.65 -13.55 2.94
C SER A 301 18.36 -14.07 1.69
N ASP A 302 19.28 -15.04 1.86
CA ASP A 302 20.09 -15.62 0.77
C ASP A 302 20.71 -14.60 -0.22
N GLY A 303 21.14 -13.45 0.32
CA GLY A 303 21.77 -12.36 -0.45
C GLY A 303 20.80 -11.38 -1.13
N LYS A 304 19.48 -11.54 -0.93
CA LYS A 304 18.42 -10.68 -1.47
C LYS A 304 17.58 -10.04 -0.38
N TYR A 305 16.84 -9.00 -0.75
CA TYR A 305 15.82 -8.40 0.10
C TYR A 305 14.43 -8.75 -0.44
N GLU A 306 13.93 -9.94 -0.08
CA GLU A 306 12.60 -10.42 -0.49
C GLU A 306 11.50 -10.01 0.50
N THR A 307 11.85 -9.61 1.74
CA THR A 307 10.98 -8.88 2.68
C THR A 307 11.82 -8.04 3.66
N TYR A 308 11.19 -7.20 4.48
CA TYR A 308 11.86 -6.29 5.42
C TYR A 308 12.24 -6.99 6.74
N ILE A 309 13.27 -7.83 6.71
CA ILE A 309 13.77 -8.52 7.91
C ILE A 309 14.73 -7.61 8.70
N VAL A 310 14.61 -7.58 10.03
CA VAL A 310 15.57 -6.94 10.96
C VAL A 310 16.08 -7.95 12.00
N GLY A 311 17.31 -7.78 12.49
CA GLY A 311 17.87 -8.59 13.58
C GLY A 311 17.72 -7.91 14.93
N VAL A 312 17.08 -8.57 15.90
CA VAL A 312 17.00 -8.14 17.30
C VAL A 312 18.03 -8.93 18.11
N ASP A 313 18.91 -8.24 18.84
CA ASP A 313 19.97 -8.85 19.65
C ASP A 313 19.44 -9.42 20.97
N SER A 314 18.49 -8.70 21.60
CA SER A 314 17.79 -9.14 22.82
C SER A 314 16.55 -8.29 23.12
N CYS A 315 15.67 -8.83 23.96
CA CYS A 315 14.50 -8.15 24.50
C CYS A 315 14.70 -7.82 25.98
N CYS A 316 14.27 -6.63 26.41
CA CYS A 316 14.30 -6.20 27.80
C CYS A 316 12.90 -5.84 28.31
N ILE A 317 12.60 -6.21 29.55
CA ILE A 317 11.37 -5.84 30.27
C ILE A 317 11.75 -4.97 31.46
N GLY A 318 11.34 -3.70 31.40
CA GLY A 318 11.87 -2.65 32.26
C GLY A 318 13.41 -2.63 32.23
N ASN A 319 14.02 -2.76 33.41
CA ASN A 319 15.47 -2.69 33.58
C ASN A 319 16.20 -4.04 33.43
N SER A 320 15.52 -5.12 33.02
CA SER A 320 16.13 -6.45 32.84
C SER A 320 16.14 -6.84 31.36
N CYS A 321 17.32 -7.10 30.80
CA CYS A 321 17.49 -7.64 29.44
C CYS A 321 17.68 -9.16 29.49
N LEU A 322 16.90 -9.88 28.69
CA LEU A 322 16.75 -11.32 28.78
C LEU A 322 17.80 -12.05 27.91
N LYS A 323 18.51 -13.00 28.51
CA LYS A 323 19.45 -13.87 27.77
C LYS A 323 18.69 -14.73 26.76
N GLN A 324 19.33 -15.01 25.62
CA GLN A 324 18.77 -15.90 24.58
C GLN A 324 17.41 -15.44 24.03
N THR A 325 17.20 -14.12 23.93
CA THR A 325 16.00 -13.50 23.31
C THR A 325 16.31 -12.73 22.02
N GLY A 326 17.43 -13.05 21.37
CA GLY A 326 17.75 -12.54 20.03
C GLY A 326 17.06 -13.38 18.96
N PHE A 327 16.56 -12.73 17.91
CA PHE A 327 15.79 -13.35 16.82
C PHE A 327 15.80 -12.45 15.57
N SER A 328 15.47 -13.02 14.41
CA SER A 328 15.15 -12.21 13.22
C SER A 328 13.66 -11.91 13.20
N ALA A 329 13.26 -10.72 12.73
CA ALA A 329 11.86 -10.34 12.64
C ALA A 329 11.53 -9.74 11.27
N VAL A 330 10.45 -10.19 10.64
CA VAL A 330 9.81 -9.44 9.55
C VAL A 330 9.16 -8.20 10.15
N VAL A 331 9.31 -7.05 9.51
CA VAL A 331 8.62 -5.81 9.89
C VAL A 331 7.40 -5.69 9.00
N ASP A 332 6.21 -5.84 9.59
CA ASP A 332 4.98 -6.10 8.84
C ASP A 332 3.81 -5.22 9.30
N SER A 333 3.33 -4.35 8.42
CA SER A 333 2.11 -3.56 8.65
C SER A 333 0.86 -4.26 8.13
N GLY A 334 1.00 -5.32 7.34
CA GLY A 334 -0.08 -6.22 6.93
C GLY A 334 -0.58 -7.10 8.07
N THR A 335 0.07 -7.10 9.25
CA THR A 335 -0.42 -7.78 10.46
C THR A 335 -0.56 -6.83 11.64
N SER A 336 -1.68 -6.91 12.36
CA SER A 336 -2.04 -5.99 13.43
C SER A 336 -1.27 -6.22 14.73
N PHE A 337 -0.84 -7.47 14.99
CA PHE A 337 -0.15 -7.85 16.23
C PHE A 337 1.23 -8.45 16.00
N THR A 338 2.09 -8.32 17.01
CA THR A 338 3.45 -8.88 17.00
C THR A 338 3.45 -10.36 17.38
N PHE A 339 4.18 -11.16 16.59
CA PHE A 339 4.38 -12.59 16.78
C PHE A 339 5.85 -12.88 17.05
N LEU A 340 6.15 -13.70 18.06
CA LEU A 340 7.52 -14.02 18.46
C LEU A 340 7.77 -15.54 18.48
N PRO A 341 8.98 -16.01 18.13
CA PRO A 341 9.36 -17.41 18.29
C PRO A 341 9.06 -17.92 19.70
N ASN A 342 8.50 -19.12 19.82
CA ASN A 342 8.01 -19.71 21.07
C ASN A 342 8.94 -19.52 22.29
N SER A 343 10.25 -19.69 22.11
CA SER A 343 11.29 -19.52 23.15
C SER A 343 11.44 -18.08 23.64
N VAL A 344 11.38 -17.11 22.71
CA VAL A 344 11.46 -15.67 22.97
C VAL A 344 10.17 -15.19 23.63
N TYR A 345 9.02 -15.61 23.10
CA TYR A 345 7.69 -15.32 23.66
C TYR A 345 7.57 -15.77 25.12
N GLU A 346 7.85 -17.05 25.41
CA GLU A 346 7.74 -17.61 26.76
C GLU A 346 8.72 -16.95 27.75
N SER A 347 9.87 -16.46 27.28
CA SER A 347 10.86 -15.75 28.11
C SER A 347 10.38 -14.34 28.46
N ILE A 348 9.85 -13.61 27.48
CA ILE A 348 9.28 -12.26 27.65
C ILE A 348 8.04 -12.31 28.54
N ALA A 349 7.11 -13.22 28.25
CA ALA A 349 5.84 -13.30 28.97
C ALA A 349 6.04 -13.63 30.45
N LYS A 350 6.99 -14.51 30.80
CA LYS A 350 7.31 -14.83 32.21
C LYS A 350 7.94 -13.65 32.97
N GLU A 351 8.83 -12.87 32.35
CA GLU A 351 9.42 -11.69 33.01
C GLU A 351 8.43 -10.52 33.09
N PHE A 352 7.51 -10.41 32.13
CA PHE A 352 6.37 -9.47 32.20
C PHE A 352 5.43 -9.85 33.36
N ASP A 353 4.99 -11.10 33.40
CA ASP A 353 4.11 -11.66 34.44
C ASP A 353 4.70 -11.47 35.86
N ARG A 354 5.98 -11.81 36.04
CA ARG A 354 6.73 -11.63 37.30
C ARG A 354 6.85 -10.16 37.77
N ARG A 355 6.42 -9.18 36.96
CA ARG A 355 6.40 -7.75 37.29
C ARG A 355 4.99 -7.16 37.39
N ILE A 356 3.96 -7.87 36.93
CA ILE A 356 2.57 -7.43 37.02
C ILE A 356 1.96 -7.90 38.34
N ASN A 357 1.59 -6.95 39.20
CA ASN A 357 0.87 -7.24 40.45
C ASN A 357 -0.66 -7.28 40.21
N ALA A 358 -1.12 -8.21 39.38
CA ALA A 358 -2.53 -8.42 39.06
C ALA A 358 -2.85 -9.90 38.80
N THR A 359 -4.10 -10.31 39.00
CA THR A 359 -4.52 -11.70 38.83
C THR A 359 -4.68 -12.04 37.34
N ILE A 360 -4.03 -13.12 36.89
CA ILE A 360 -4.23 -13.68 35.55
C ILE A 360 -5.71 -14.08 35.36
N THR A 361 -6.24 -13.80 34.18
CA THR A 361 -7.60 -14.14 33.77
C THR A 361 -7.66 -14.42 32.26
N SER A 362 -8.83 -14.81 31.76
CA SER A 362 -9.09 -15.03 30.33
C SER A 362 -10.31 -14.21 29.91
N TYR A 363 -10.22 -13.49 28.80
CA TYR A 363 -11.35 -12.75 28.23
C TYR A 363 -11.87 -13.46 26.96
N PRO A 364 -13.17 -13.82 26.87
CA PRO A 364 -13.73 -14.44 25.66
C PRO A 364 -13.54 -13.56 24.42
N GLY A 365 -13.06 -14.16 23.32
CA GLY A 365 -12.76 -13.46 22.06
C GLY A 365 -11.33 -12.90 21.95
N TYR A 366 -10.54 -12.92 23.03
CA TYR A 366 -9.17 -12.41 23.03
C TYR A 366 -8.15 -13.58 22.98
N PRO A 367 -7.16 -13.56 22.06
CA PRO A 367 -6.29 -14.72 21.82
C PRO A 367 -5.13 -14.87 22.83
N TRP A 368 -4.89 -13.86 23.68
CA TRP A 368 -3.68 -13.79 24.49
C TRP A 368 -3.73 -14.63 25.77
N LYS A 369 -2.70 -15.44 26.00
CA LYS A 369 -2.50 -16.29 27.18
C LYS A 369 -2.29 -15.50 28.48
N TYR A 370 -1.67 -14.33 28.40
CA TYR A 370 -1.32 -13.49 29.55
C TYR A 370 -2.21 -12.24 29.59
N CYS A 371 -3.44 -12.42 30.07
CA CYS A 371 -4.37 -11.35 30.38
C CYS A 371 -4.56 -11.21 31.90
N TYR A 372 -4.82 -9.98 32.35
CA TYR A 372 -4.86 -9.59 33.75
C TYR A 372 -6.14 -8.81 34.06
N LYS A 373 -6.76 -9.11 35.20
CA LYS A 373 -7.92 -8.36 35.69
C LYS A 373 -7.47 -7.02 36.27
N SER A 374 -8.12 -5.92 35.89
CA SER A 374 -7.87 -4.62 36.51
C SER A 374 -8.53 -4.50 37.88
N SER A 375 -7.87 -3.79 38.79
CA SER A 375 -8.41 -3.35 40.08
C SER A 375 -8.88 -1.88 40.06
N SER A 376 -8.63 -1.16 38.96
CA SER A 376 -8.88 0.27 38.76
C SER A 376 -9.57 0.53 37.44
N GLN A 377 -10.29 1.65 37.33
CA GLN A 377 -10.88 2.09 36.05
C GLN A 377 -9.80 2.57 35.05
N GLU A 378 -8.63 2.95 35.57
CA GLU A 378 -7.41 3.28 34.82
C GLU A 378 -6.53 2.03 34.61
N LEU A 379 -5.72 2.04 33.54
CA LEU A 379 -4.71 1.02 33.26
C LEU A 379 -3.55 1.12 34.26
N PRO A 380 -3.13 0.03 34.93
CA PRO A 380 -1.97 0.06 35.83
C PRO A 380 -0.66 0.22 35.05
N LYS A 381 0.39 0.69 35.73
CA LYS A 381 1.73 0.86 35.14
C LYS A 381 2.34 -0.50 34.73
N VAL A 382 2.27 -0.80 33.44
CA VAL A 382 2.94 -1.96 32.83
C VAL A 382 4.45 -1.71 32.65
N PRO A 383 5.32 -2.74 32.73
CA PRO A 383 6.74 -2.57 32.45
C PRO A 383 6.97 -2.38 30.94
N HIS A 384 7.77 -1.36 30.57
CA HIS A 384 8.16 -1.13 29.18
C HIS A 384 8.85 -2.36 28.58
N LEU A 385 8.48 -2.73 27.35
CA LEU A 385 9.22 -3.68 26.52
C LEU A 385 10.17 -2.90 25.62
N LYS A 386 11.41 -3.36 25.52
CA LYS A 386 12.44 -2.77 24.64
C LYS A 386 13.12 -3.84 23.82
N LEU A 387 13.16 -3.66 22.50
CA LEU A 387 13.99 -4.45 21.58
C LEU A 387 15.35 -3.75 21.44
N VAL A 388 16.43 -4.51 21.57
CA VAL A 388 17.82 -4.03 21.40
C VAL A 388 18.33 -4.47 20.04
N PHE A 389 18.98 -3.55 19.33
CA PHE A 389 19.50 -3.74 17.97
C PHE A 389 21.01 -3.47 17.90
N PRO A 390 21.68 -3.96 16.84
CA PRO A 390 23.09 -3.68 16.61
C PRO A 390 23.46 -2.20 16.68
N PHE A 391 24.72 -1.95 17.01
CA PHE A 391 25.28 -0.61 17.25
C PHE A 391 24.62 0.15 18.41
N ASN A 392 24.00 -0.57 19.36
CA ASN A 392 23.34 -0.02 20.55
C ASN A 392 22.15 0.90 20.22
N ASN A 393 21.46 0.64 19.11
CA ASN A 393 20.14 1.22 18.84
C ASN A 393 19.08 0.48 19.68
N SER A 394 17.97 1.13 20.02
CA SER A 394 16.85 0.42 20.66
C SER A 394 15.47 0.98 20.30
N PHE A 395 14.50 0.08 20.34
CA PHE A 395 13.09 0.37 20.08
C PHE A 395 12.30 0.09 21.36
N VAL A 396 11.63 1.11 21.91
CA VAL A 396 10.80 0.96 23.11
C VAL A 396 9.35 0.82 22.66
N VAL A 397 8.74 -0.34 22.88
CA VAL A 397 7.32 -0.53 22.62
C VAL A 397 6.55 0.31 23.63
N LEU A 398 5.78 1.29 23.14
CA LEU A 398 5.03 2.22 24.00
C LEU A 398 3.98 1.47 24.82
N ASN A 399 3.07 0.78 24.11
CA ASN A 399 1.99 -0.01 24.69
C ASN A 399 2.15 -1.49 24.33
N PRO A 400 2.90 -2.30 25.12
CA PRO A 400 3.02 -3.74 24.89
C PRO A 400 1.73 -4.52 25.26
N VAL A 401 0.63 -3.84 25.57
CA VAL A 401 -0.63 -4.43 26.04
C VAL A 401 -1.84 -3.92 25.26
N PHE A 402 -2.81 -4.82 25.07
CA PHE A 402 -4.15 -4.49 24.59
C PHE A 402 -5.06 -4.26 25.80
N VAL A 403 -5.89 -3.22 25.77
CA VAL A 403 -6.76 -2.83 26.89
C VAL A 403 -8.16 -3.40 26.70
N VAL A 404 -8.66 -4.16 27.67
CA VAL A 404 -10.00 -4.76 27.64
C VAL A 404 -10.95 -3.87 28.44
N TYR A 405 -11.82 -3.15 27.73
CA TYR A 405 -12.83 -2.27 28.32
C TYR A 405 -14.09 -3.05 28.73
N GLY A 406 -14.78 -2.53 29.75
CA GLY A 406 -16.09 -2.97 30.19
C GLY A 406 -16.97 -1.77 30.57
N ILE A 407 -18.16 -2.05 31.11
CA ILE A 407 -19.22 -1.05 31.38
C ILE A 407 -18.75 0.09 32.32
N GLN A 408 -17.70 -0.12 33.12
CA GLN A 408 -17.19 0.83 34.12
C GLN A 408 -15.74 1.28 33.85
N GLY A 409 -15.27 1.25 32.60
CA GLY A 409 -13.88 1.58 32.23
C GLY A 409 -13.02 0.33 32.00
N VAL A 410 -11.74 0.37 32.33
CA VAL A 410 -10.82 -0.76 32.11
C VAL A 410 -11.23 -1.98 32.96
N SER A 411 -11.60 -3.07 32.29
CA SER A 411 -11.90 -4.37 32.91
C SER A 411 -10.62 -5.19 33.14
N GLY A 412 -9.65 -5.02 32.24
CA GLY A 412 -8.34 -5.66 32.29
C GLY A 412 -7.46 -5.30 31.09
N PHE A 413 -6.38 -6.03 30.92
CA PHE A 413 -5.42 -5.85 29.84
C PHE A 413 -4.69 -7.15 29.53
N CYS A 414 -4.16 -7.28 28.31
CA CYS A 414 -3.47 -8.48 27.83
C CYS A 414 -2.11 -8.12 27.23
N LEU A 415 -1.08 -8.92 27.46
CA LEU A 415 0.19 -8.81 26.75
C LEU A 415 -0.06 -9.03 25.24
N ALA A 416 0.08 -7.98 24.43
CA ALA A 416 -0.34 -7.94 23.02
C ALA A 416 0.69 -8.60 22.08
N ILE A 417 1.11 -9.80 22.43
CA ILE A 417 2.12 -10.59 21.73
C ILE A 417 1.61 -12.02 21.64
N GLN A 418 1.74 -12.64 20.47
CA GLN A 418 1.40 -14.05 20.28
C GLN A 418 2.67 -14.90 20.04
N PRO A 419 2.67 -16.18 20.45
CA PRO A 419 3.69 -17.13 20.03
C PRO A 419 3.53 -17.48 18.54
N MET A 420 4.63 -17.88 17.90
CA MET A 420 4.60 -18.57 16.60
C MET A 420 5.66 -19.68 16.54
N GLU A 421 5.47 -20.58 15.57
CA GLU A 421 6.44 -21.60 15.19
C GLU A 421 7.53 -21.02 14.28
N GLY A 422 8.73 -21.60 14.32
CA GLY A 422 9.92 -21.10 13.63
C GLY A 422 10.69 -20.02 14.40
N ASP A 423 11.86 -19.64 13.85
CA ASP A 423 12.84 -18.76 14.49
C ASP A 423 12.80 -17.29 13.99
N VAL A 424 11.94 -17.01 13.01
CA VAL A 424 11.69 -15.65 12.48
C VAL A 424 10.35 -15.17 13.02
N GLY A 425 10.38 -14.09 13.80
CA GLY A 425 9.18 -13.42 14.30
C GLY A 425 8.62 -12.38 13.33
N THR A 426 7.57 -11.68 13.76
CA THR A 426 6.96 -10.56 13.02
C THR A 426 6.66 -9.40 13.96
N ILE A 427 7.24 -8.22 13.69
CA ILE A 427 6.91 -6.96 14.37
C ILE A 427 5.70 -6.35 13.64
N GLY A 428 4.53 -6.44 14.28
CA GLY A 428 3.24 -6.00 13.74
C GLY A 428 2.93 -4.52 14.02
N GLN A 429 1.80 -4.04 13.49
CA GLN A 429 1.36 -2.64 13.66
C GLN A 429 1.35 -2.17 15.13
N ASN A 430 0.91 -3.04 16.07
CA ASN A 430 0.84 -2.69 17.49
C ASN A 430 2.18 -2.29 18.15
N PHE A 431 3.31 -2.64 17.54
CA PHE A 431 4.62 -2.15 17.99
C PHE A 431 5.02 -0.85 17.26
N MET A 432 4.51 -0.61 16.05
CA MET A 432 4.78 0.60 15.25
C MET A 432 4.03 1.84 15.74
N THR A 433 2.94 1.68 16.50
CA THR A 433 2.13 2.78 17.05
C THR A 433 2.96 3.77 17.88
N GLY A 434 2.71 5.07 17.67
CA GLY A 434 3.43 6.20 18.27
C GLY A 434 4.82 6.47 17.67
N TYR A 435 5.19 5.77 16.59
CA TYR A 435 6.41 6.00 15.82
C TYR A 435 6.13 6.33 14.35
N ARG A 436 6.93 7.25 13.81
CA ARG A 436 7.13 7.39 12.36
C ARG A 436 8.16 6.33 11.96
N MET A 437 7.68 5.26 11.35
CA MET A 437 8.48 4.16 10.81
C MET A 437 8.91 4.49 9.39
N VAL A 438 10.21 4.38 9.09
CA VAL A 438 10.81 4.86 7.84
C VAL A 438 11.58 3.74 7.16
N PHE A 439 11.20 3.42 5.93
CA PHE A 439 11.79 2.35 5.12
C PHE A 439 12.77 2.99 4.13
N ASP A 440 14.03 3.19 4.54
CA ASP A 440 15.08 3.81 3.71
C ASP A 440 15.70 2.77 2.76
N ARG A 441 14.99 2.49 1.65
CA ARG A 441 15.39 1.49 0.64
C ARG A 441 16.59 1.93 -0.22
N GLU A 442 16.95 3.23 -0.23
CA GLU A 442 18.25 3.69 -0.76
C GLU A 442 19.45 3.20 0.08
N LYS A 443 19.22 2.77 1.34
CA LYS A 443 20.27 2.34 2.29
C LYS A 443 20.00 0.99 2.96
N MET A 444 18.91 0.31 2.58
CA MET A 444 18.37 -0.89 3.20
C MET A 444 18.41 -0.84 4.74
N LYS A 445 17.66 0.11 5.31
CA LYS A 445 17.48 0.24 6.76
C LYS A 445 16.05 0.64 7.16
N LEU A 446 15.63 0.20 8.33
CA LEU A 446 14.47 0.72 9.05
C LEU A 446 14.93 1.86 9.96
N GLY A 447 14.24 3.00 9.91
CA GLY A 447 14.38 4.07 10.88
C GLY A 447 13.10 4.28 11.70
N TRP A 448 13.25 4.79 12.93
CA TRP A 448 12.13 5.15 13.80
C TRP A 448 12.41 6.41 14.62
N SER A 449 11.37 7.23 14.75
CA SER A 449 11.34 8.38 15.67
C SER A 449 9.92 8.52 16.24
N SER A 450 9.80 8.77 17.55
CA SER A 450 8.49 8.98 18.18
C SER A 450 7.75 10.14 17.51
N SER A 451 6.43 9.98 17.33
CA SER A 451 5.61 10.83 16.49
C SER A 451 4.14 10.71 16.90
N ASN A 452 3.45 11.84 17.08
CA ASN A 452 1.99 11.93 17.22
C ASN A 452 1.29 12.06 15.85
N CYS A 453 1.91 11.48 14.83
CA CYS A 453 1.49 11.35 13.43
C CYS A 453 0.95 12.60 12.71
N GLN A 454 1.21 13.81 13.20
CA GLN A 454 0.76 15.07 12.59
C GLN A 454 1.35 15.31 11.18
N ASP A 455 0.73 16.24 10.43
CA ASP A 455 1.13 16.49 9.04
C ASP A 455 2.55 17.07 8.92
N LEU A 456 3.33 16.49 8.00
CA LEU A 456 4.71 16.89 7.75
C LEU A 456 4.81 18.28 7.10
N ALA A 457 3.68 18.83 6.63
CA ALA A 457 3.55 20.17 6.09
C ALA A 457 3.55 21.28 7.15
N ASP A 458 3.23 20.99 8.42
CA ASP A 458 2.99 22.02 9.47
C ASP A 458 4.26 22.74 9.96
N GLY A 459 5.46 22.38 9.45
CA GLY A 459 6.70 23.15 9.56
C GLY A 459 7.31 23.30 10.96
N LYS A 460 6.56 23.00 12.02
CA LYS A 460 7.04 23.03 13.41
C LYS A 460 8.04 21.90 13.62
N ARG A 461 9.30 22.27 13.86
CA ARG A 461 10.39 21.36 14.23
C ARG A 461 9.92 20.40 15.33
N MET A 462 10.09 19.09 15.10
CA MET A 462 9.94 18.06 16.13
C MET A 462 10.73 18.49 17.38
N SER A 463 10.11 18.50 18.56
CA SER A 463 10.77 18.90 19.80
C SER A 463 11.78 17.84 20.25
N LEU A 464 13.05 18.05 19.90
CA LEU A 464 14.15 17.18 20.33
C LEU A 464 14.47 17.45 21.81
N SER A 465 14.25 16.44 22.65
CA SER A 465 14.77 16.40 24.03
C SER A 465 15.57 15.10 24.23
N PRO A 466 16.90 15.15 24.06
CA PRO A 466 17.79 14.03 24.35
C PRO A 466 18.48 14.21 25.71
N ASP A 467 18.51 13.15 26.53
CA ASP A 467 19.46 13.04 27.64
C ASP A 467 19.80 11.55 27.88
N GLY A 468 21.08 11.25 28.12
CA GLY A 468 21.59 9.87 28.31
C GLY A 468 22.47 9.34 27.16
N THR A 469 23.75 9.72 27.15
CA THR A 469 24.76 9.24 26.19
C THR A 469 25.28 7.81 26.49
N PRO A 470 25.74 7.05 25.47
CA PRO A 470 26.04 5.62 25.59
C PRO A 470 27.51 5.28 25.89
N VAL A 471 27.78 4.01 26.25
CA VAL A 471 29.13 3.42 26.35
C VAL A 471 29.20 2.11 25.54
N ASN A 472 30.27 1.98 24.76
CA ASN A 472 30.66 0.88 23.87
C ASN A 472 32.04 0.33 24.38
N PRO A 473 32.75 -0.67 23.79
CA PRO A 473 32.42 -1.54 22.65
C PRO A 473 32.81 -3.06 22.76
N LEU A 474 32.25 -3.91 21.87
CA LEU A 474 32.87 -4.97 21.00
C LEU A 474 33.95 -5.97 21.55
N PRO A 475 34.47 -6.98 20.79
CA PRO A 475 34.15 -7.49 19.43
C PRO A 475 33.94 -9.04 19.27
N ALA A 476 33.49 -9.46 18.08
CA ALA A 476 33.78 -10.72 17.34
C ALA A 476 33.45 -12.11 17.97
N ASN A 477 32.97 -13.14 17.26
CA ASN A 477 32.61 -13.37 15.82
C ASN A 477 31.62 -14.60 15.73
N GLU A 478 31.28 -15.32 14.65
CA GLU A 478 31.88 -15.51 13.30
C GLU A 478 30.84 -15.79 12.15
N GLN A 479 30.48 -17.06 11.86
CA GLN A 479 29.80 -17.58 10.63
C GLN A 479 28.92 -18.83 10.99
N GLN A 480 27.99 -19.43 10.19
CA GLN A 480 27.76 -19.42 8.72
C GLN A 480 26.35 -19.97 8.29
N SER A 481 25.78 -19.42 7.19
CA SER A 481 24.94 -20.04 6.11
C SER A 481 23.54 -20.72 6.26
N THR A 482 22.54 -20.14 5.54
CA THR A 482 21.50 -20.75 4.62
C THR A 482 20.34 -21.65 5.14
N PRO A 483 19.22 -21.83 4.39
CA PRO A 483 18.53 -20.92 3.43
C PRO A 483 16.97 -20.92 3.48
N GLY A 484 16.33 -19.95 2.77
CA GLY A 484 14.98 -20.06 2.20
C GLY A 484 13.80 -19.47 3.00
N GLY A 485 13.03 -18.54 2.40
CA GLY A 485 11.84 -17.92 3.01
C GLY A 485 10.68 -17.63 2.04
N ARG A 486 9.50 -17.31 2.59
CA ARG A 486 8.27 -16.86 1.89
C ARG A 486 7.50 -15.85 2.76
N ALA A 487 6.64 -15.03 2.14
CA ALA A 487 5.93 -13.91 2.79
C ALA A 487 4.71 -14.33 3.66
N VAL A 488 4.17 -13.37 4.42
CA VAL A 488 3.25 -13.59 5.58
C VAL A 488 1.92 -12.80 5.41
N ALA A 489 0.96 -12.99 6.32
CA ALA A 489 -0.41 -12.45 6.28
C ALA A 489 -0.86 -11.85 7.63
N PRO A 490 -1.93 -11.02 7.64
CA PRO A 490 -2.68 -10.71 8.84
C PRO A 490 -3.20 -11.95 9.57
N ALA A 491 -2.84 -12.08 10.84
CA ALA A 491 -3.41 -13.05 11.77
C ALA A 491 -4.49 -12.39 12.63
N VAL A 492 -5.74 -12.68 12.30
CA VAL A 492 -6.94 -11.99 12.81
C VAL A 492 -7.50 -12.66 14.06
N ALA A 493 -7.97 -11.87 15.03
CA ALA A 493 -8.70 -12.39 16.18
C ALA A 493 -10.13 -12.79 15.78
N GLY A 494 -10.52 -14.04 16.07
CA GLY A 494 -11.77 -14.63 15.58
C GLY A 494 -13.06 -13.90 16.02
N ARG A 495 -13.97 -13.70 15.06
CA ARG A 495 -15.24 -12.98 15.24
C ARG A 495 -16.15 -13.66 16.28
N ALA A 496 -16.66 -12.89 17.25
CA ALA A 496 -17.63 -13.40 18.22
C ALA A 496 -18.99 -13.72 17.55
N PRO A 497 -19.63 -14.88 17.81
CA PRO A 497 -20.92 -15.21 17.20
C PRO A 497 -22.06 -14.28 17.69
N PRO A 498 -22.92 -13.77 16.79
CA PRO A 498 -24.07 -12.96 17.19
C PRO A 498 -25.10 -13.79 17.99
N SER A 499 -25.51 -13.27 19.13
CA SER A 499 -26.50 -13.91 20.01
C SER A 499 -27.88 -13.98 19.35
N LYS A 500 -28.41 -15.20 19.15
CA LYS A 500 -29.72 -15.43 18.53
C LYS A 500 -30.88 -14.86 19.38
N PRO A 501 -31.74 -13.99 18.83
CA PRO A 501 -33.05 -13.72 19.41
C PRO A 501 -33.96 -14.96 19.37
N SER A 502 -34.91 -15.06 20.29
CA SER A 502 -35.82 -16.20 20.38
C SER A 502 -36.85 -16.22 19.24
N ALA A 503 -37.02 -17.36 18.58
CA ALA A 503 -37.94 -17.51 17.44
C ALA A 503 -39.31 -18.03 17.88
N ALA A 504 -40.35 -17.21 17.72
CA ALA A 504 -41.73 -17.68 17.72
C ALA A 504 -42.08 -18.30 16.35
N ALA A 505 -42.89 -19.36 16.33
CA ALA A 505 -43.16 -20.13 15.12
C ALA A 505 -44.22 -19.45 14.20
N PRO A 506 -43.98 -19.36 12.88
CA PRO A 506 -44.98 -18.90 11.91
C PRO A 506 -45.91 -20.04 11.48
N THR A 507 -47.20 -19.73 11.32
CA THR A 507 -48.20 -20.63 10.74
C THR A 507 -48.21 -20.58 9.21
N ARG A 508 -48.58 -21.69 8.58
CA ARG A 508 -48.97 -21.76 7.15
C ARG A 508 -50.42 -21.24 7.00
N PRO A 509 -50.85 -20.73 5.82
CA PRO A 509 -51.18 -21.67 4.74
C PRO A 509 -50.95 -21.23 3.27
N GLN A 510 -50.81 -22.25 2.43
CA GLN A 510 -51.27 -22.35 1.02
C GLN A 510 -50.60 -21.53 -0.11
N GLN A 511 -50.87 -22.02 -1.33
CA GLN A 511 -50.23 -21.69 -2.62
C GLN A 511 -51.30 -21.17 -3.59
N PHE A 512 -50.93 -20.39 -4.62
CA PHE A 512 -51.59 -20.47 -5.93
C PHE A 512 -50.74 -19.92 -7.10
N ILE A 513 -50.42 -20.81 -8.05
CA ILE A 513 -50.32 -20.61 -9.53
C ILE A 513 -49.22 -19.67 -10.10
N TYR A 514 -48.93 -19.88 -11.39
CA TYR A 514 -47.80 -19.39 -12.18
C TYR A 514 -48.26 -18.57 -13.42
N LEU A 515 -47.31 -17.91 -14.11
CA LEU A 515 -47.34 -17.45 -15.52
C LEU A 515 -48.21 -16.18 -15.80
N PRO A 516 -48.00 -15.44 -16.94
CA PRO A 516 -46.89 -14.48 -17.01
C PRO A 516 -47.29 -13.09 -17.56
N LEU A 517 -46.64 -12.02 -17.08
CA LEU A 517 -46.87 -10.66 -17.61
C LEU A 517 -46.05 -10.37 -18.88
N LEU A 518 -46.64 -10.68 -20.04
CA LEU A 518 -46.22 -10.20 -21.35
C LEU A 518 -47.15 -9.08 -21.93
N PRO A 519 -47.37 -7.92 -21.27
CA PRO A 519 -48.03 -6.78 -21.91
C PRO A 519 -47.28 -5.43 -21.76
N LEU A 520 -45.97 -5.36 -22.03
CA LEU A 520 -45.26 -4.06 -22.15
C LEU A 520 -44.84 -3.69 -23.59
N LEU A 521 -44.82 -4.65 -24.52
CA LEU A 521 -44.40 -4.42 -25.92
C LEU A 521 -45.50 -3.82 -26.82
N VAL A 522 -46.77 -3.89 -26.42
CA VAL A 522 -47.91 -3.45 -27.26
C VAL A 522 -48.05 -1.92 -27.28
N LEU A 523 -47.60 -1.20 -26.25
CA LEU A 523 -47.70 0.26 -26.19
C LEU A 523 -46.77 0.99 -27.17
N LEU A 524 -45.70 0.34 -27.65
CA LEU A 524 -44.68 0.97 -28.50
C LEU A 524 -45.01 0.98 -30.00
N HIS A 525 -46.12 0.37 -30.43
CA HIS A 525 -46.53 0.31 -31.84
C HIS A 525 -47.72 1.20 -32.20
N VAL A 526 -48.40 1.81 -31.22
CA VAL A 526 -49.57 2.68 -31.47
C VAL A 526 -49.18 4.15 -31.74
N VAL A 527 -47.96 4.56 -31.36
CA VAL A 527 -47.51 5.97 -31.46
C VAL A 527 -46.92 6.33 -32.84
N ILE A 528 -46.58 5.33 -33.67
CA ILE A 528 -45.90 5.53 -34.95
C ILE A 528 -46.89 5.71 -36.14
N SER A 529 -48.16 5.33 -35.97
CA SER A 529 -49.15 5.25 -37.06
C SER A 529 -50.24 6.32 -36.98
N SER A 530 -49.89 7.61 -36.91
CA SER A 530 -50.87 8.69 -36.64
C SER A 530 -50.61 10.05 -37.32
N PHE A 531 -50.06 10.09 -38.54
CA PHE A 531 -50.18 11.27 -39.43
C PHE A 531 -50.29 10.86 -40.91
N PRO A 532 -51.40 11.15 -41.62
CA PRO A 532 -51.50 10.90 -43.06
C PRO A 532 -50.78 11.96 -43.90
N LEU A 533 -50.26 11.55 -45.06
CA LEU A 533 -50.06 12.45 -46.20
C LEU A 533 -51.38 12.58 -46.95
N ASP A 534 -51.75 13.81 -47.30
CA ASP A 534 -52.92 14.09 -48.14
C ASP A 534 -52.46 14.69 -49.49
N THR A 535 -52.87 14.07 -50.59
CA THR A 535 -52.44 14.41 -51.96
C THR A 535 -53.65 14.56 -52.87
N GLY A 536 -54.39 15.65 -52.70
CA GLY A 536 -55.56 15.97 -53.52
C GLY A 536 -55.19 16.53 -54.90
N THR A 537 -55.30 15.72 -55.95
CA THR A 537 -55.28 16.18 -57.35
C THR A 537 -56.69 16.48 -57.89
N ILE A 538 -56.78 17.54 -58.71
CA ILE A 538 -58.00 18.08 -59.30
C ILE A 538 -58.47 17.26 -60.50
N THR A 539 -59.78 16.97 -60.64
CA THR A 539 -60.49 17.04 -61.94
C THR A 539 -62.01 17.21 -61.79
N HIS A 540 -62.63 17.75 -62.84
CA HIS A 540 -64.04 18.12 -62.96
C HIS A 540 -65.05 16.95 -62.90
N GLY A 541 -66.29 17.30 -62.55
CA GLY A 541 -67.50 16.49 -62.62
C GLY A 541 -68.73 17.34 -62.32
#